data_AF-A0A6P1WX43-F1
#
_entry.id   AF-A0A6P1WX43-F1
#
_cell.length_a   1.000
_cell.length_b   1.000
_cell.length_c   1.000
_cell.angle_alpha   90.00
_cell.angle_beta   90.00
_cell.angle_gamma   90.00
#
_symmetry.space_group_name_H-M   'P 1'
#
loop_
_entity.id
_entity.type
_entity.pdbx_description
1 polymer ?
#
loop_
_entity_poly.entity_id
_entity_poly.type
_entity_poly.pdbx_seq_one_letter_code
_entity_poly.pdbx_strand_id
1 'polypeptide(L)'
;MKAFVDKVKNRIGIDDHLQDKLLYEIVTNVVDELKLRLPKEQAFIPQPLYFIVIEVAVKRYNKVGSEGMVSESVEGRSMSYEEDDFKQYDSFINKFFDDGCGEVLFF
;
A
#
# COMPACT_ATOMS: atom_id res chain seq x y z
N MET A 1 -5.55 11.36 0.13
CA MET A 1 -5.37 10.47 -1.04
C MET A 1 -4.37 11.01 -2.05
N LYS A 2 -4.54 12.25 -2.56
CA LYS A 2 -3.62 12.87 -3.54
C LYS A 2 -2.14 12.82 -3.13
N ALA A 3 -1.82 13.13 -1.87
CA ALA A 3 -0.45 13.10 -1.36
C ALA A 3 0.24 11.72 -1.45
N PHE A 4 -0.52 10.62 -1.35
CA PHE A 4 0.04 9.27 -1.52
C PHE A 4 0.30 8.97 -2.99
N VAL A 5 -0.64 9.29 -3.88
CA VAL A 5 -0.48 9.11 -5.33
C VAL A 5 0.72 9.90 -5.85
N ASP A 6 0.87 11.16 -5.45
CA ASP A 6 2.02 12.00 -5.84
C ASP A 6 3.36 11.38 -5.37
N LYS A 7 3.40 10.81 -4.14
CA LYS A 7 4.61 10.12 -3.64
C LYS A 7 4.89 8.82 -4.38
N VAL A 8 3.86 8.05 -4.74
CA VAL A 8 4.01 6.82 -5.52
C VAL A 8 4.54 7.15 -6.91
N LYS A 9 3.98 8.16 -7.60
CA LYS A 9 4.48 8.67 -8.90
C LYS A 9 5.97 9.00 -8.87
N ASN A 10 6.39 9.75 -7.86
CA ASN A 10 7.81 10.10 -7.68
C ASN A 10 8.70 8.87 -7.50
N ARG A 11 8.19 7.79 -6.87
CA ARG A 11 8.94 6.54 -6.68
C ARG A 11 9.08 5.71 -7.96
N ILE A 12 8.07 5.74 -8.83
CA ILE A 12 8.06 4.98 -10.09
C ILE A 12 8.55 5.78 -11.29
N GLY A 13 8.90 7.07 -11.10
CA GLY A 13 9.46 7.93 -12.14
C GLY A 13 8.45 8.40 -13.19
N ILE A 14 7.16 8.50 -12.83
CA ILE A 14 6.09 8.98 -13.71
C ILE A 14 5.74 10.41 -13.35
N ASP A 15 5.73 11.30 -14.34
CA ASP A 15 5.36 12.72 -14.20
C ASP A 15 4.01 13.05 -14.85
N ASP A 16 3.49 12.18 -15.70
CA ASP A 16 2.21 12.38 -16.39
C ASP A 16 0.99 11.91 -15.56
N HIS A 17 -0.20 11.99 -16.17
CA HIS A 17 -1.49 11.70 -15.54
C HIS A 17 -2.18 10.44 -16.06
N LEU A 18 -1.55 9.67 -16.93
CA LEU A 18 -2.18 8.55 -17.64
C LEU A 18 -2.58 7.42 -16.68
N GLN A 19 -1.81 7.20 -15.62
CA GLN A 19 -2.06 6.13 -14.63
C GLN A 19 -2.74 6.64 -13.35
N ASP A 20 -3.19 7.90 -13.28
CA ASP A 20 -3.73 8.49 -12.03
C ASP A 20 -4.92 7.73 -11.50
N LYS A 21 -5.82 7.30 -12.39
CA LYS A 21 -6.99 6.50 -12.03
C LYS A 21 -6.58 5.16 -11.41
N LEU A 22 -5.63 4.47 -12.03
CA LEU A 22 -5.14 3.18 -11.55
C LEU A 22 -4.39 3.33 -10.21
N LEU A 23 -3.50 4.32 -10.12
CA LEU A 23 -2.77 4.63 -8.89
C LEU A 23 -3.72 5.00 -7.75
N TYR A 24 -4.78 5.76 -8.03
CA TYR A 24 -5.79 6.09 -7.04
C TYR A 24 -6.49 4.84 -6.50
N GLU A 25 -6.87 3.91 -7.39
CA GLU A 25 -7.52 2.65 -7.00
C GLU A 25 -6.58 1.77 -6.17
N ILE A 26 -5.33 1.58 -6.63
CA ILE A 26 -4.31 0.82 -5.90
C ILE A 26 -4.09 1.41 -4.50
N VAL A 27 -3.83 2.71 -4.41
CA VAL A 27 -3.58 3.38 -3.12
C VAL A 27 -4.81 3.29 -2.21
N THR A 28 -6.02 3.41 -2.74
CA THR A 28 -7.26 3.28 -1.96
C THR A 28 -7.35 1.88 -1.34
N ASN A 29 -7.16 0.84 -2.15
CA ASN A 29 -7.18 -0.54 -1.67
C ASN A 29 -6.11 -0.79 -0.60
N VAL A 30 -4.88 -0.30 -0.82
CA VAL A 30 -3.78 -0.42 0.15
C VAL A 30 -4.09 0.32 1.46
N VAL A 31 -4.69 1.51 1.39
CA VAL A 31 -5.11 2.27 2.57
C VAL A 31 -6.16 1.50 3.37
N ASP A 32 -7.16 0.93 2.70
CA ASP A 32 -8.24 0.22 3.38
C ASP A 32 -7.75 -1.10 3.98
N GLU A 33 -6.85 -1.82 3.29
CA GLU A 33 -6.22 -3.03 3.81
C GLU A 33 -5.30 -2.75 5.00
N LEU A 34 -4.56 -1.63 4.99
CA LEU A 34 -3.77 -1.22 6.14
C LEU A 34 -4.65 -0.88 7.33
N LYS A 35 -5.74 -0.13 7.13
CA LYS A 35 -6.71 0.19 8.20
C LYS A 35 -7.29 -1.06 8.85
N LEU A 36 -7.55 -2.12 8.08
CA LEU A 36 -8.03 -3.40 8.63
C LEU A 36 -7.00 -4.08 9.55
N ARG A 37 -5.70 -3.78 9.39
CA ARG A 37 -4.62 -4.27 10.25
C ARG A 37 -4.34 -3.37 11.46
N LEU A 38 -4.90 -2.16 11.50
CA LEU A 38 -4.77 -1.27 12.65
C LEU A 38 -5.80 -1.62 13.74
N PRO A 39 -5.55 -1.27 15.01
CA PRO A 39 -6.56 -1.39 16.06
C PRO A 39 -7.87 -0.70 15.68
N LYS A 40 -9.02 -1.27 16.07
CA LYS A 40 -10.36 -0.74 15.70
C LYS A 40 -10.60 0.70 16.17
N GLU A 41 -9.92 1.11 17.23
CA GLU A 41 -9.99 2.46 17.81
C GLU A 41 -9.23 3.49 16.95
N GLN A 42 -8.37 3.04 16.05
CA GLN A 42 -7.56 3.89 15.19
C GLN A 42 -8.37 4.38 13.98
N ALA A 43 -8.91 5.60 14.07
CA ALA A 43 -9.73 6.19 13.00
C ALA A 43 -8.93 6.55 11.72
N PHE A 44 -7.62 6.75 11.83
CA PHE A 44 -6.75 7.20 10.73
C PHE A 44 -5.40 6.49 10.74
N ILE A 45 -4.76 6.34 9.58
CA ILE A 45 -3.39 5.79 9.51
C ILE A 45 -2.43 6.83 10.13
N PRO A 46 -1.62 6.47 11.14
CA PRO A 46 -0.58 7.34 11.69
C PRO A 46 0.47 7.72 10.64
N GLN A 47 0.97 8.96 10.68
CA GLN A 47 1.99 9.45 9.73
C GLN A 47 3.23 8.53 9.65
N PRO A 48 3.76 7.96 10.76
CA PRO A 48 4.90 7.04 10.69
C PRO A 48 4.63 5.77 9.88
N LEU A 49 3.37 5.38 9.66
CA LEU A 49 2.99 4.21 8.86
C LEU A 49 2.73 4.54 7.39
N TYR A 50 2.83 5.82 6.98
CA TYR A 50 2.56 6.23 5.59
C TYR A 50 3.50 5.61 4.57
N PHE A 51 4.75 5.30 4.96
CA PHE A 51 5.69 4.63 4.06
C PHE A 51 5.18 3.25 3.63
N ILE A 52 4.46 2.53 4.51
CA ILE A 52 3.89 1.21 4.19
C ILE A 52 2.94 1.33 3.00
N VAL A 53 2.05 2.32 3.04
CA VAL A 53 1.10 2.58 1.93
C VAL A 53 1.84 2.85 0.63
N ILE A 54 2.90 3.66 0.67
CA ILE A 54 3.67 4.04 -0.52
C ILE A 54 4.38 2.82 -1.11
N GLU A 55 5.12 2.06 -0.28
CA GLU A 55 5.92 0.93 -0.74
C GLU A 55 5.04 -0.23 -1.24
N VAL A 56 3.93 -0.53 -0.56
CA VAL A 56 2.96 -1.54 -1.03
C VAL A 56 2.30 -1.10 -2.34
N ALA A 57 1.90 0.17 -2.46
CA ALA A 57 1.30 0.67 -3.69
C ALA A 57 2.28 0.62 -4.88
N VAL A 58 3.56 0.94 -4.67
CA VAL A 58 4.62 0.80 -5.68
C VAL A 58 4.78 -0.66 -6.11
N LYS A 59 4.85 -1.60 -5.16
CA LYS A 59 4.94 -3.04 -5.47
C LYS A 59 3.74 -3.52 -6.30
N ARG A 60 2.51 -3.18 -5.89
CA ARG A 60 1.28 -3.55 -6.61
C ARG A 60 1.21 -2.93 -8.00
N TYR A 61 1.61 -1.67 -8.15
CA TYR A 61 1.68 -1.04 -9.46
C TYR A 61 2.66 -1.77 -10.39
N ASN A 62 3.87 -2.08 -9.89
CA ASN A 62 4.86 -2.81 -10.66
C ASN A 62 4.38 -4.23 -11.02
N LYS A 63 3.65 -4.90 -10.13
CA LYS A 63 3.05 -6.22 -10.41
C LYS A 63 2.00 -6.14 -11.51
N VAL A 64 1.02 -5.23 -11.39
CA VAL A 64 -0.03 -5.03 -12.40
C VAL A 64 0.56 -4.62 -13.76
N GLY A 65 1.56 -3.73 -13.76
CA GLY A 65 2.27 -3.32 -14.98
C GLY A 65 3.07 -4.45 -15.61
N SER A 66 3.67 -5.32 -14.80
CA SER A 66 4.39 -6.50 -15.29
C SER A 66 3.45 -7.56 -15.84
N GLU A 67 2.28 -7.77 -15.24
CA GLU A 67 1.25 -8.68 -15.74
C GLU A 67 0.74 -8.28 -17.13
N GLY A 68 0.52 -6.98 -17.38
CA GLY A 68 0.18 -6.46 -18.70
C GLY A 68 1.25 -6.68 -19.76
N MET A 69 2.54 -6.70 -19.37
CA MET A 69 3.68 -6.95 -20.28
C MET A 69 3.97 -8.45 -20.46
N VAL A 70 3.67 -9.27 -19.44
CA VAL A 70 3.81 -10.74 -19.46
C VAL A 70 2.62 -11.42 -20.15
N SER A 71 1.49 -10.73 -20.32
CA SER A 71 0.31 -11.25 -21.04
C SER A 71 0.59 -11.66 -22.51
N GLU A 72 1.72 -11.24 -23.09
CA GLU A 72 2.19 -11.68 -24.42
C GLU A 72 3.12 -12.93 -24.35
N SER A 73 3.40 -13.47 -23.18
CA SER A 73 4.22 -14.65 -23.00
C SER A 73 3.72 -15.52 -21.84
N VAL A 74 3.15 -16.67 -22.22
CA VAL A 74 2.87 -17.86 -21.42
C VAL A 74 1.44 -17.97 -20.86
N GLU A 75 0.62 -18.70 -21.62
CA GLU A 75 -0.52 -19.45 -21.11
C GLU A 75 -0.10 -20.33 -19.93
N GLY A 76 -0.76 -20.12 -18.79
CA GLY A 76 -0.92 -21.13 -17.75
C GLY A 76 0.25 -21.33 -16.79
N ARG A 77 0.20 -20.64 -15.64
CA ARG A 77 0.42 -21.27 -14.32
C ARG A 77 -0.01 -20.36 -13.18
N SER A 78 -1.11 -20.76 -12.56
CA SER A 78 -1.38 -20.76 -11.12
C SER A 78 -1.20 -19.45 -10.35
N MET A 79 -2.33 -18.92 -9.90
CA MET A 79 -2.51 -18.13 -8.66
C MET A 79 -1.86 -18.83 -7.45
N SER A 80 -0.54 -18.87 -7.40
CA SER A 80 0.21 -19.56 -6.35
C SER A 80 0.54 -18.55 -5.26
N TYR A 81 -0.33 -18.54 -4.25
CA TYR A 81 -0.23 -17.80 -2.99
C TYR A 81 -0.29 -16.27 -3.15
N GLU A 82 -1.37 -15.67 -2.65
CA GLU A 82 -1.42 -14.23 -2.41
C GLU A 82 -0.26 -13.86 -1.49
N GLU A 83 0.84 -13.36 -2.06
CA GLU A 83 1.89 -12.73 -1.28
C GLU A 83 1.24 -11.57 -0.53
N ASP A 84 1.10 -11.73 0.79
CA ASP A 84 0.65 -10.67 1.66
C ASP A 84 1.73 -9.58 1.67
N ASP A 85 1.51 -8.53 0.87
CA ASP A 85 2.43 -7.40 0.72
C ASP A 85 2.72 -6.68 2.05
N PHE A 86 1.85 -6.87 3.05
CA PHE A 86 1.91 -6.25 4.36
C PHE A 86 2.74 -7.04 5.38
N LYS A 87 2.96 -8.33 5.16
CA LYS A 87 3.60 -9.25 6.11
C LYS A 87 4.96 -8.77 6.61
N GLN A 88 5.75 -8.16 5.73
CA GLN A 88 7.07 -7.61 6.11
C GLN A 88 6.97 -6.37 7.01
N TYR A 89 5.80 -5.74 7.08
CA TYR A 89 5.55 -4.54 7.86
C TYR A 89 4.85 -4.79 9.20
N ASP A 90 4.35 -6.01 9.45
CA ASP A 90 3.67 -6.37 10.71
C ASP A 90 4.52 -6.01 11.94
N SER A 91 5.84 -6.24 11.90
CA SER A 91 6.72 -5.86 13.01
C SER A 91 6.74 -4.36 13.28
N PHE A 92 6.69 -3.52 12.24
CA PHE A 92 6.66 -2.06 12.38
C PHE A 92 5.29 -1.57 12.87
N ILE A 93 4.21 -2.15 12.36
CA ILE A 93 2.84 -1.85 12.78
C ILE A 93 2.69 -2.20 14.26
N ASN A 94 3.05 -3.43 14.65
CA ASN A 94 2.97 -3.90 16.03
C ASN A 94 3.82 -3.03 16.96
N LYS A 95 5.07 -2.74 16.58
CA LYS A 95 5.95 -1.87 17.37
C LYS A 95 5.34 -0.49 17.61
N PHE A 96 4.72 0.10 16.59
CA PHE A 96 4.09 1.42 16.71
C PHE A 96 3.00 1.46 17.80
N PHE A 97 2.23 0.38 17.95
CA PHE A 97 1.15 0.30 18.95
C PHE A 97 1.59 -0.30 20.30
N ASP A 98 2.64 -1.13 20.33
CA ASP A 98 3.19 -1.76 21.54
C ASP A 98 4.00 -0.76 22.40
N ASP A 99 4.79 0.14 21.77
CA ASP A 99 5.61 1.16 22.45
C ASP A 99 4.76 2.28 23.12
N GLY A 100 3.43 2.17 23.18
CA GLY A 100 2.55 3.16 23.82
C GLY A 100 2.51 4.53 23.13
N CYS A 101 3.05 4.63 21.90
CA CYS A 101 3.04 5.85 21.10
C CYS A 101 1.70 6.08 20.36
N GLY A 102 0.64 5.40 20.79
CA GLY A 102 -0.74 5.78 20.52
C GLY A 102 -1.17 6.78 21.58
N GLU A 103 -0.97 8.07 21.31
CA GLU A 103 -1.51 9.12 22.17
C GLU A 103 -3.04 8.98 22.18
N VAL A 104 -3.57 8.45 23.27
CA VAL A 104 -5.01 8.43 23.54
C VAL A 104 -5.39 9.88 23.86
N LEU A 105 -5.78 10.63 22.83
CA LEU A 105 -6.48 11.90 23.05
C LEU A 105 -7.86 11.56 23.62
N PHE A 106 -7.96 11.62 24.95
CA PHE A 106 -9.23 11.76 25.63
C PHE A 106 -9.77 13.16 25.30
N PHE A 107 -10.87 13.22 24.55
CA PHE A 107 -11.73 14.39 24.45
C PHE A 107 -12.87 14.27 25.47
#